data_AF-A0A8T2D4N7-F1
#
_entry.id   AF-A0A8T2D4N7-F1
#
_cell.length_a   1.000
_cell.length_b   1.000
_cell.length_c   1.000
_cell.angle_alpha   90.00
_cell.angle_beta   90.00
_cell.angle_gamma   90.00
#
_symmetry.space_group_name_H-M   'P 1'
#
loop_
_entity.id
_entity.type
_entity.pdbx_description
1 polymer ?
#
loop_
_entity_poly.entity_id
_entity_poly.type
_entity_poly.pdbx_seq_one_letter_code
_entity_poly.pdbx_strand_id
1 'polypeptide(L)'
;MGFLELLEVASMPIVQVLLISVLGAFLATDYCSLLSADTRRSVNKLVFVVFTPCIMFANLAETVTLQDIISWWFMPINVGITFLVGGILGWLVVKLLNPKPQLHGLIIATCASGNMGNLMLILVPAICDEEGSPFGNRSVCRSIGLSYASFSMALGGFYIWTYSYQLVRSSATQFRALEAAGLVKSPNKDIDSDPHALLLKPHQNQDLEIQGKQKVSTRTYIKDLLHQILEELFAPPTIGAILGFVFGATNWLRNLIIGENAPLRVIQDSVKLLGYELIFF
;
A
#
# COMPACT_ATOMS: atom_id res chain seq x y z
N MET A 1 -31.93 -6.45 2.21
CA MET A 1 -31.42 -5.09 1.93
C MET A 1 -32.07 -4.41 0.72
N GLY A 2 -32.74 -3.28 0.97
CA GLY A 2 -33.04 -2.30 -0.06
C GLY A 2 -31.81 -1.46 -0.44
N PHE A 3 -31.86 -0.72 -1.56
CA PHE A 3 -30.75 0.12 -2.03
C PHE A 3 -30.26 1.13 -0.97
N LEU A 4 -31.18 1.69 -0.18
CA LEU A 4 -30.86 2.67 0.86
C LEU A 4 -30.10 2.08 2.05
N GLU A 5 -30.43 0.85 2.46
CA GLU A 5 -29.72 0.15 3.53
C GLU A 5 -28.29 -0.22 3.09
N LEU A 6 -28.14 -0.67 1.84
CA LEU A 6 -26.82 -0.92 1.23
C LEU A 6 -25.98 0.37 1.16
N LEU A 7 -26.62 1.49 0.81
CA LEU A 7 -25.94 2.80 0.77
C LEU A 7 -25.51 3.24 2.17
N GLU A 8 -26.37 3.06 3.18
CA GLU A 8 -26.06 3.38 4.57
C GLU A 8 -24.85 2.56 5.07
N VAL A 9 -24.90 1.24 4.92
CA VAL A 9 -23.82 0.33 5.33
C VAL A 9 -22.52 0.62 4.58
N ALA A 10 -22.58 0.92 3.28
CA ALA A 10 -21.40 1.27 2.48
C ALA A 10 -20.82 2.65 2.83
N SER A 11 -21.64 3.58 3.31
CA SER A 11 -21.21 4.95 3.65
C SER A 11 -20.54 5.04 5.02
N MET A 12 -20.87 4.17 5.97
CA MET A 12 -20.32 4.20 7.34
C MET A 12 -18.78 4.26 7.39
N PRO A 13 -18.01 3.42 6.66
CA PRO A 13 -16.55 3.44 6.71
C PRO A 13 -15.97 4.72 6.08
N ILE A 14 -16.63 5.25 5.04
CA ILE A 14 -16.22 6.48 4.37
C ILE A 14 -16.38 7.66 5.34
N VAL A 15 -17.51 7.72 6.05
CA VAL A 15 -17.75 8.76 7.06
C VAL A 15 -16.73 8.66 8.18
N GLN A 16 -16.39 7.45 8.66
CA GLN A 16 -15.35 7.27 9.67
C GLN A 16 -13.99 7.82 9.22
N VAL A 17 -13.55 7.48 8.00
CA VAL A 17 -12.29 7.98 7.43
C VAL A 17 -12.32 9.51 7.28
N LEU A 18 -13.44 10.08 6.85
CA LEU A 18 -13.59 11.53 6.72
C LEU A 18 -13.51 12.23 8.08
N LEU A 19 -14.17 11.71 9.12
CA LEU A 19 -14.13 12.29 10.47
C LEU A 19 -12.70 12.28 11.04
N ILE A 20 -11.99 11.16 10.90
CA ILE A 20 -10.58 11.04 11.33
C ILE A 20 -9.70 12.00 10.52
N SER A 21 -9.93 12.11 9.22
CA SER A 21 -9.19 13.03 8.34
C SER A 21 -9.41 14.50 8.72
N VAL A 22 -10.64 14.88 9.05
CA VAL A 22 -10.98 16.24 9.51
C VAL A 22 -10.31 16.54 10.84
N LEU A 23 -10.31 15.59 11.78
CA LEU A 23 -9.60 15.72 13.05
C LEU A 23 -8.09 15.91 12.82
N GLY A 24 -7.49 15.08 11.96
CA GLY A 24 -6.07 15.19 11.57
C GLY A 24 -5.74 16.53 10.91
N ALA A 25 -6.62 17.05 10.03
CA ALA A 25 -6.47 18.35 9.40
C ALA A 25 -6.57 19.50 10.42
N PHE A 26 -7.50 19.41 11.38
CA PHE A 26 -7.61 20.36 12.48
C PHE A 26 -6.35 20.38 13.35
N LEU A 27 -5.83 19.21 13.73
CA LEU A 27 -4.58 19.06 14.48
C LEU A 27 -3.34 19.57 13.72
N ALA A 28 -3.39 19.57 12.39
CA ALA A 28 -2.35 20.08 11.50
C ALA A 28 -2.46 21.59 11.22
N THR A 29 -3.55 22.24 11.66
CA THR A 29 -3.75 23.68 11.51
C THR A 29 -2.86 24.45 12.48
N ASP A 30 -2.46 25.68 12.11
CA ASP A 30 -1.62 26.56 12.93
C ASP A 30 -2.23 26.91 14.30
N TYR A 31 -3.54 26.70 14.48
CA TYR A 31 -4.24 26.89 15.75
C TYR A 31 -3.85 25.86 16.82
N CYS A 32 -3.61 24.61 16.42
CA CYS A 32 -3.31 23.51 17.34
C CYS A 32 -1.86 23.01 17.21
N SER A 33 -1.20 23.27 16.08
CA SER A 33 0.21 23.01 15.71
C SER A 33 0.84 21.68 16.16
N LEU A 34 0.04 20.71 16.61
CA LEU A 34 0.48 19.44 17.17
C LEU A 34 1.07 18.55 16.07
N LEU A 35 0.41 18.55 14.90
CA LEU A 35 0.88 17.90 13.67
C LEU A 35 1.54 18.91 12.72
N SER A 36 2.53 19.66 13.23
CA SER A 36 3.40 20.51 12.41
C SER A 36 4.14 19.70 11.32
N ALA A 37 4.65 20.36 10.29
CA ALA A 37 5.32 19.71 9.15
C ALA A 37 6.47 18.78 9.58
N ASP A 38 7.22 19.17 10.61
CA ASP A 38 8.32 18.36 11.15
C ASP A 38 7.81 17.13 11.92
N THR A 39 6.75 17.29 12.72
CA THR A 39 6.08 16.17 13.40
C THR A 39 5.53 15.18 12.38
N ARG A 40 4.85 15.66 11.33
CA ARG A 40 4.32 14.79 10.25
C ARG A 40 5.42 14.00 9.56
N ARG A 41 6.59 14.59 9.32
CA ARG A 41 7.73 13.89 8.72
C ARG A 41 8.28 12.81 9.65
N SER A 42 8.42 13.12 10.94
CA SER A 42 8.90 12.17 11.95
C SER A 42 7.91 11.01 12.14
N VAL A 43 6.61 11.31 12.23
CA VAL A 43 5.53 10.32 12.31
C VAL A 43 5.56 9.42 11.07
N ASN A 44 5.59 9.98 9.86
CA ASN A 44 5.64 9.18 8.63
C ASN A 44 6.87 8.24 8.57
N LYS A 45 8.02 8.70 9.11
CA LYS A 45 9.21 7.85 9.21
C LYS A 45 8.99 6.70 10.20
N LEU A 46 8.34 6.96 11.32
CA LEU A 46 8.02 5.96 12.34
C LEU A 46 6.99 4.96 11.82
N VAL A 47 5.99 5.42 11.08
CA VAL A 47 5.05 4.57 10.33
C VAL A 47 5.82 3.59 9.46
N PHE A 48 6.68 4.10 8.57
CA PHE A 48 7.39 3.24 7.62
C PHE A 48 8.38 2.25 8.28
N VAL A 49 9.10 2.69 9.32
CA VAL A 49 10.19 1.90 9.92
C VAL A 49 9.70 0.94 11.01
N VAL A 50 8.64 1.28 11.73
CA VAL A 50 8.19 0.53 12.91
C VAL A 50 6.80 -0.05 12.69
N PHE A 51 5.81 0.81 12.44
CA PHE A 51 4.42 0.34 12.45
C PHE A 51 4.08 -0.53 11.24
N THR A 52 4.54 -0.16 10.04
CA THR A 52 4.34 -0.94 8.81
C THR A 52 4.96 -2.34 8.88
N PRO A 53 6.22 -2.55 9.31
CA PRO A 53 6.73 -3.91 9.52
C PRO A 53 5.93 -4.69 10.56
N CYS A 54 5.55 -4.04 11.67
CA CYS A 54 4.78 -4.68 12.74
C CYS A 54 3.41 -5.17 12.24
N ILE A 55 2.65 -4.33 11.55
CA ILE A 55 1.34 -4.71 10.99
C ILE A 55 1.48 -5.81 9.94
N MET A 56 2.51 -5.76 9.08
CA MET A 56 2.76 -6.80 8.09
C MET A 56 3.10 -8.14 8.75
N PHE A 57 3.96 -8.12 9.78
CA PHE A 57 4.30 -9.32 10.55
C PHE A 57 3.07 -9.90 11.25
N ALA A 58 2.33 -9.08 11.99
CA ALA A 58 1.17 -9.49 12.77
C ALA A 58 0.10 -10.12 11.87
N ASN A 59 -0.23 -9.46 10.76
CA ASN A 59 -1.23 -9.94 9.81
C ASN A 59 -0.79 -11.28 9.22
N LEU A 60 0.42 -11.36 8.65
CA LEU A 60 0.88 -12.57 7.97
C LEU A 60 1.09 -13.74 8.94
N ALA A 61 1.63 -13.50 10.12
CA ALA A 61 1.85 -14.57 11.11
C ALA A 61 0.53 -15.18 11.60
N GLU A 62 -0.51 -14.36 11.77
CA GLU A 62 -1.82 -14.82 12.26
C GLU A 62 -2.66 -15.49 11.16
N THR A 63 -2.66 -14.91 9.95
CA THR A 63 -3.58 -15.34 8.88
C THR A 63 -3.04 -16.46 8.00
N VAL A 64 -1.71 -16.65 7.94
CA VAL A 64 -1.08 -17.57 7.00
C VAL A 64 -0.70 -18.86 7.71
N THR A 65 -1.23 -20.00 7.26
CA THR A 65 -0.74 -21.34 7.64
C THR A 65 -0.31 -22.11 6.41
N LEU A 66 0.64 -23.05 6.51
CA LEU A 66 1.06 -23.85 5.36
C LEU A 66 -0.08 -24.69 4.75
N GLN A 67 -0.99 -25.19 5.59
CA GLN A 67 -2.15 -25.96 5.13
C GLN A 67 -3.13 -25.07 4.36
N ASP A 68 -3.33 -23.83 4.82
CA ASP A 68 -4.17 -22.85 4.15
C ASP A 68 -3.51 -22.33 2.86
N ILE A 69 -2.19 -22.13 2.82
CA ILE A 69 -1.47 -21.74 1.59
C ILE A 69 -1.65 -22.78 0.49
N ILE A 70 -1.50 -24.06 0.82
CA ILE A 70 -1.64 -25.15 -0.17
C ILE A 70 -3.09 -25.27 -0.61
N SER A 71 -4.04 -25.11 0.30
CA SER A 71 -5.48 -25.19 -0.02
C SER A 71 -5.98 -23.97 -0.79
N TRP A 72 -5.41 -22.79 -0.54
CA TRP A 72 -5.83 -21.50 -1.07
C TRP A 72 -4.80 -20.89 -2.05
N TRP A 73 -3.95 -21.71 -2.66
CA TRP A 73 -2.92 -21.28 -3.62
C TRP A 73 -3.48 -20.48 -4.82
N PHE A 74 -4.75 -20.71 -5.17
CA PHE A 74 -5.46 -19.97 -6.22
C PHE A 74 -5.62 -18.49 -5.86
N MET A 75 -5.58 -18.13 -4.58
CA MET A 75 -5.83 -16.79 -4.09
C MET A 75 -4.65 -15.85 -4.32
N PRO A 76 -3.38 -16.18 -3.96
CA PRO A 76 -2.21 -15.42 -4.41
C PRO A 76 -2.18 -15.20 -5.92
N ILE A 77 -2.54 -16.22 -6.72
CA ILE A 77 -2.57 -16.10 -8.18
C ILE A 77 -3.66 -15.14 -8.63
N ASN A 78 -4.87 -15.26 -8.08
CA ASN A 78 -5.96 -14.36 -8.41
C ASN A 78 -5.61 -12.91 -8.04
N VAL A 79 -5.02 -12.69 -6.85
CA VAL A 79 -4.50 -11.38 -6.43
C VAL A 79 -3.46 -10.87 -7.43
N GLY A 80 -2.47 -11.68 -7.80
CA GLY A 80 -1.46 -11.30 -8.78
C GLY A 80 -2.05 -10.91 -10.14
N ILE A 81 -3.07 -11.64 -10.62
CA ILE A 81 -3.79 -11.31 -11.86
C ILE A 81 -4.51 -9.97 -11.71
N THR A 82 -5.19 -9.72 -10.59
CA THR A 82 -5.87 -8.43 -10.37
C THR A 82 -4.91 -7.25 -10.37
N PHE A 83 -3.73 -7.39 -9.75
CA PHE A 83 -2.68 -6.38 -9.79
C PHE A 83 -2.15 -6.16 -11.20
N LEU A 84 -1.96 -7.23 -11.98
CA LEU A 84 -1.50 -7.14 -13.36
C LEU A 84 -2.52 -6.43 -14.26
N VAL A 85 -3.79 -6.83 -14.20
CA VAL A 85 -4.87 -6.21 -14.97
C VAL A 85 -5.06 -4.75 -14.55
N GLY A 86 -5.11 -4.47 -13.25
CA GLY A 86 -5.23 -3.12 -12.70
C GLY A 86 -4.04 -2.23 -13.08
N GLY A 87 -2.82 -2.79 -13.10
CA GLY A 87 -1.62 -2.10 -13.57
C GLY A 87 -1.65 -1.76 -15.05
N ILE A 88 -2.12 -2.68 -15.91
CA ILE A 88 -2.31 -2.42 -17.35
C ILE A 88 -3.34 -1.31 -17.57
N LEU A 89 -4.47 -1.36 -16.85
CA LEU A 89 -5.49 -0.31 -16.91
C LEU A 89 -4.93 1.03 -16.43
N GLY A 90 -4.19 1.06 -15.33
CA GLY A 90 -3.51 2.26 -14.83
C GLY A 90 -2.51 2.83 -15.85
N TRP A 91 -1.75 1.97 -16.52
CA TRP A 91 -0.83 2.38 -17.58
C TRP A 91 -1.58 2.99 -18.78
N LEU A 92 -2.72 2.41 -19.16
CA LEU A 92 -3.59 2.94 -20.21
C LEU A 92 -4.12 4.33 -19.81
N VAL A 93 -4.55 4.50 -18.56
CA VAL A 93 -4.99 5.80 -18.02
C VAL A 93 -3.87 6.84 -18.09
N VAL A 94 -2.65 6.48 -17.70
CA VAL A 94 -1.47 7.37 -17.83
C VAL A 94 -1.24 7.76 -19.28
N LYS A 95 -1.36 6.82 -20.21
CA LYS A 95 -1.18 7.11 -21.64
C LYS A 95 -2.28 7.99 -22.22
N LEU A 96 -3.52 7.83 -21.75
CA LEU A 96 -4.67 8.60 -22.21
C LEU A 96 -4.68 10.03 -21.67
N LEU A 97 -4.39 10.20 -20.38
CA LEU A 97 -4.46 11.51 -19.70
C LEU A 97 -3.13 12.28 -19.73
N ASN A 98 -2.05 11.60 -20.10
CA ASN A 98 -0.69 12.14 -20.15
C ASN A 98 -0.34 13.03 -18.93
N PRO A 99 -0.50 12.51 -17.69
CA PRO A 99 -0.30 13.28 -16.48
C PRO A 99 1.19 13.61 -16.27
N LYS A 100 1.49 14.50 -15.32
CA LYS A 100 2.89 14.84 -14.96
C LYS A 100 3.67 13.56 -14.61
N PRO A 101 4.95 13.41 -15.04
CA PRO A 101 5.75 12.19 -14.83
C PRO A 101 5.83 11.70 -13.38
N GLN A 102 5.80 12.61 -12.40
CA GLN A 102 5.78 12.29 -10.96
C GLN A 102 4.56 11.49 -10.50
N LEU A 103 3.45 11.54 -11.25
CA LEU A 103 2.20 10.89 -10.90
C LEU A 103 2.04 9.54 -11.60
N HIS A 104 2.91 9.18 -12.54
CA HIS A 104 2.76 7.95 -13.33
C HIS A 104 2.79 6.71 -12.45
N GLY A 105 3.79 6.60 -11.59
CA GLY A 105 3.89 5.46 -10.66
C GLY A 105 2.75 5.42 -9.66
N LEU A 106 2.29 6.59 -9.18
CA LEU A 106 1.18 6.69 -8.24
C LEU A 106 -0.14 6.22 -8.87
N ILE A 107 -0.47 6.70 -10.07
CA ILE A 107 -1.71 6.34 -10.76
C ILE A 107 -1.73 4.82 -11.02
N ILE A 108 -0.65 4.28 -11.57
CA ILE A 108 -0.57 2.84 -11.86
C ILE A 108 -0.66 2.02 -10.56
N ALA A 109 0.03 2.43 -9.49
CA ALA A 109 -0.03 1.74 -8.19
C ALA A 109 -1.43 1.74 -7.58
N THR A 110 -2.13 2.88 -7.63
CA THR A 110 -3.51 2.98 -7.11
C THR A 110 -4.49 2.12 -7.91
N CYS A 111 -4.35 2.06 -9.24
CA CYS A 111 -5.17 1.21 -10.09
C CYS A 111 -4.86 -0.29 -9.90
N ALA A 112 -3.60 -0.66 -9.67
CA ALA A 112 -3.21 -2.05 -9.44
C ALA A 112 -3.65 -2.58 -8.07
N SER A 113 -3.50 -1.77 -7.03
CA SER A 113 -3.81 -2.18 -5.65
C SER A 113 -5.31 -2.32 -5.39
N GLY A 114 -6.13 -1.44 -5.98
CA GLY A 114 -7.55 -1.33 -5.66
C GLY A 114 -7.82 -1.13 -4.16
N ASN A 115 -9.05 -1.41 -3.73
CA ASN A 115 -9.43 -1.44 -2.32
C ASN A 115 -9.48 -2.89 -1.80
N MET A 116 -8.36 -3.60 -1.88
CA MET A 116 -8.25 -4.97 -1.39
C MET A 116 -8.22 -5.08 0.15
N GLY A 117 -8.34 -3.94 0.84
CA GLY A 117 -8.24 -3.80 2.28
C GLY A 117 -9.59 -3.81 2.99
N ASN A 118 -9.80 -2.82 3.86
CA ASN A 118 -10.83 -2.81 4.91
C ASN A 118 -12.26 -3.01 4.43
N LEU A 119 -12.56 -2.72 3.14
CA LEU A 119 -13.90 -2.88 2.59
C LEU A 119 -14.43 -4.31 2.76
N MET A 120 -13.59 -5.32 2.54
CA MET A 120 -14.02 -6.71 2.60
C MET A 120 -14.24 -7.22 4.03
N LEU A 121 -13.49 -6.67 5.00
CA LEU A 121 -13.72 -6.94 6.43
C LEU A 121 -15.04 -6.35 6.94
N ILE A 122 -15.58 -5.34 6.27
CA ILE A 122 -16.85 -4.69 6.63
C ILE A 122 -18.00 -5.34 5.87
N LEU A 123 -17.80 -5.62 4.58
CA LEU A 123 -18.82 -6.22 3.72
C LEU A 123 -19.18 -7.64 4.15
N VAL A 124 -18.18 -8.47 4.49
CA VAL A 124 -18.42 -9.88 4.83
C VAL A 124 -19.34 -10.02 6.06
N PRO A 125 -19.07 -9.37 7.21
CA PRO A 125 -19.99 -9.39 8.34
C PRO A 125 -21.37 -8.84 7.97
N ALA A 126 -21.45 -7.73 7.23
CA ALA A 126 -22.73 -7.13 6.85
C ALA A 126 -23.61 -8.09 6.04
N ILE A 127 -23.03 -8.86 5.12
CA ILE A 127 -23.75 -9.85 4.32
C ILE A 127 -24.11 -11.10 5.15
N CYS A 128 -23.17 -11.59 5.97
CA CYS A 128 -23.40 -12.79 6.78
C CYS A 128 -24.41 -12.56 7.91
N ASP A 129 -24.51 -11.33 8.39
CA ASP A 129 -25.35 -10.94 9.52
C ASP A 129 -26.77 -10.54 9.11
N GLU A 130 -27.03 -10.37 7.81
CA GLU A 130 -28.33 -10.02 7.23
C GLU A 130 -29.36 -11.14 7.40
N GLU A 131 -30.59 -10.76 7.77
CA GLU A 131 -31.71 -11.70 7.88
C GLU A 131 -32.07 -12.28 6.50
N GLY A 132 -32.11 -13.61 6.40
CA GLY A 132 -32.37 -14.30 5.13
C GLY A 132 -31.17 -14.40 4.19
N SER A 133 -29.94 -14.20 4.67
CA SER A 133 -28.75 -14.34 3.81
C SER A 133 -28.68 -15.74 3.16
N PRO A 134 -28.32 -15.83 1.86
CA PRO A 134 -28.22 -17.11 1.16
C PRO A 134 -26.94 -17.89 1.54
N PHE A 135 -26.08 -17.33 2.40
CA PHE A 135 -24.76 -17.86 2.73
C PHE A 135 -24.77 -18.84 3.92
N GLY A 136 -25.95 -19.30 4.33
CA GLY A 136 -26.13 -20.32 5.36
C GLY A 136 -26.03 -19.75 6.78
N ASN A 137 -25.49 -20.55 7.71
CA ASN A 137 -25.40 -20.16 9.12
C ASN A 137 -24.45 -18.95 9.30
N ARG A 138 -24.95 -17.91 9.96
CA ARG A 138 -24.26 -16.62 10.22
C ARG A 138 -22.84 -16.80 10.77
N SER A 139 -22.65 -17.66 11.77
CA SER A 139 -21.34 -17.90 12.39
C SER A 139 -20.33 -18.54 11.46
N VAL A 140 -20.78 -19.49 10.62
CA VAL A 140 -19.93 -20.19 9.65
C VAL A 140 -19.56 -19.27 8.49
N CYS A 141 -20.55 -18.55 7.94
CA CYS A 141 -20.34 -17.53 6.91
C CYS A 141 -19.31 -16.49 7.37
N ARG A 142 -19.48 -15.97 8.58
CA ARG A 142 -18.60 -14.96 9.15
C ARG A 142 -17.20 -15.50 9.36
N SER A 143 -17.05 -16.67 9.98
CA SER A 143 -15.73 -17.25 10.24
C SER A 143 -14.97 -17.55 8.95
N ILE A 144 -15.61 -18.17 7.96
CA ILE A 144 -14.95 -18.54 6.70
C ILE A 144 -14.68 -17.28 5.87
N GLY A 145 -15.69 -16.42 5.70
CA GLY A 145 -15.57 -15.20 4.90
C GLY A 145 -14.53 -14.23 5.44
N LEU A 146 -14.45 -14.06 6.76
CA LEU A 146 -13.43 -13.20 7.38
C LEU A 146 -12.04 -13.81 7.22
N SER A 147 -11.88 -15.14 7.33
CA SER A 147 -10.59 -15.78 7.08
C SER A 147 -10.12 -15.55 5.64
N TYR A 148 -11.00 -15.69 4.65
CA TYR A 148 -10.68 -15.37 3.25
C TYR A 148 -10.36 -13.87 3.06
N ALA A 149 -11.17 -12.97 3.62
CA ALA A 149 -10.94 -11.53 3.51
C ALA A 149 -9.61 -11.09 4.14
N SER A 150 -9.30 -11.58 5.34
CA SER A 150 -8.06 -11.29 6.05
C SER A 150 -6.84 -11.85 5.32
N PHE A 151 -6.92 -13.07 4.78
CA PHE A 151 -5.86 -13.65 3.97
C PHE A 151 -5.64 -12.87 2.66
N SER A 152 -6.73 -12.42 2.02
CA SER A 152 -6.69 -11.55 0.83
C SER A 152 -5.97 -10.24 1.11
N MET A 153 -6.31 -9.61 2.24
CA MET A 153 -5.71 -8.35 2.68
C MET A 153 -4.21 -8.52 2.98
N ALA A 154 -3.81 -9.62 3.62
CA ALA A 154 -2.41 -9.90 3.91
C ALA A 154 -1.58 -10.09 2.62
N LEU A 155 -2.12 -10.83 1.65
CA LEU A 155 -1.51 -10.98 0.32
C LEU A 155 -1.49 -9.65 -0.45
N GLY A 156 -2.59 -8.91 -0.45
CA GLY A 156 -2.67 -7.58 -1.04
C GLY A 156 -1.61 -6.64 -0.45
N GLY A 157 -1.45 -6.64 0.88
CA GLY A 157 -0.39 -5.91 1.57
C GLY A 157 1.00 -6.32 1.09
N PHE A 158 1.26 -7.61 0.93
CA PHE A 158 2.52 -8.10 0.37
C PHE A 158 2.78 -7.54 -1.04
N TYR A 159 1.79 -7.61 -1.95
CA TYR A 159 1.92 -7.03 -3.29
C TYR A 159 2.06 -5.50 -3.29
N ILE A 160 1.37 -4.78 -2.39
CA ILE A 160 1.49 -3.32 -2.27
C ILE A 160 2.92 -2.95 -1.89
N TRP A 161 3.49 -3.61 -0.89
CA TRP A 161 4.83 -3.25 -0.39
C TRP A 161 5.96 -3.77 -1.28
N THR A 162 5.76 -4.87 -2.00
CA THR A 162 6.76 -5.43 -2.91
C THR A 162 6.69 -4.83 -4.32
N TYR A 163 5.52 -4.50 -4.85
CA TYR A 163 5.37 -4.01 -6.22
C TYR A 163 4.94 -2.54 -6.28
N SER A 164 3.82 -2.18 -5.67
CA SER A 164 3.26 -0.82 -5.78
C SER A 164 4.19 0.23 -5.16
N TYR A 165 4.79 -0.07 -4.01
CA TYR A 165 5.75 0.82 -3.36
C TYR A 165 7.01 1.02 -4.22
N GLN A 166 7.53 -0.05 -4.84
CA GLN A 166 8.65 0.05 -5.79
C GLN A 166 8.30 0.94 -6.97
N LEU A 167 7.10 0.79 -7.52
CA LEU A 167 6.64 1.58 -8.65
C LEU A 167 6.53 3.08 -8.32
N VAL A 168 5.97 3.41 -7.15
CA VAL A 168 5.89 4.79 -6.66
C VAL A 168 7.28 5.36 -6.39
N ARG A 169 8.15 4.60 -5.73
CA ARG A 169 9.52 5.01 -5.40
C ARG A 169 10.35 5.26 -6.67
N SER A 170 10.25 4.37 -7.66
CA SER A 170 10.94 4.50 -8.95
C SER A 170 10.48 5.75 -9.72
N SER A 171 9.18 6.03 -9.73
CA SER A 171 8.65 7.27 -10.33
C SER A 171 9.15 8.51 -9.60
N ALA A 172 9.26 8.47 -8.26
CA ALA A 172 9.80 9.56 -7.46
C ALA A 172 11.31 9.80 -7.68
N THR A 173 12.12 8.74 -7.81
CA THR A 173 13.56 8.88 -8.08
C THR A 173 13.81 9.40 -9.49
N GLN A 174 13.07 8.91 -10.49
CA GLN A 174 13.11 9.44 -11.85
C GLN A 174 12.76 10.93 -11.89
N PHE A 175 11.73 11.34 -11.15
CA PHE A 175 11.37 12.76 -11.04
C PHE A 175 12.50 13.60 -10.43
N ARG A 176 13.09 13.15 -9.32
CA ARG A 176 14.23 13.85 -8.70
C ARG A 176 15.44 13.95 -9.64
N ALA A 177 15.67 12.93 -10.47
CA ALA A 177 16.73 12.97 -11.47
C ALA A 177 16.45 14.00 -12.58
N LEU A 178 15.20 14.12 -13.04
CA LEU A 178 14.78 15.16 -13.98
C LEU A 178 14.86 16.57 -13.38
N GLU A 179 14.50 16.72 -12.10
CA GLU A 179 14.65 17.99 -11.36
C GLU A 179 16.13 18.38 -11.23
N ALA A 180 16.99 17.45 -10.85
CA ALA A 180 18.44 17.67 -10.76
C ALA A 180 19.08 18.00 -12.14
N ALA A 181 18.52 17.47 -13.22
CA ALA A 181 18.92 17.79 -14.59
C ALA A 181 18.36 19.14 -15.10
N GLY A 182 17.55 19.85 -14.29
CA GLY A 182 16.95 21.14 -14.66
C GLY A 182 15.83 21.04 -15.71
N LEU A 183 15.36 19.83 -16.02
CA LEU A 183 14.32 19.58 -17.02
C LEU A 183 12.90 19.76 -16.47
N VAL A 184 12.76 19.86 -15.14
CA VAL A 184 11.48 20.07 -14.46
C VAL A 184 11.67 21.08 -13.32
N LYS A 185 10.84 22.13 -13.29
CA LYS A 185 10.77 23.07 -12.16
C LYS A 185 9.73 22.57 -11.15
N SER A 186 10.08 22.58 -9.86
CA SER A 186 9.15 22.27 -8.78
C SER A 186 7.97 23.25 -8.77
N PRO A 187 6.74 22.80 -8.43
CA PRO A 187 5.66 23.74 -8.14
C PRO A 187 5.98 24.42 -6.80
N ASN A 188 6.24 25.72 -6.87
CA ASN A 188 6.33 26.73 -5.81
C ASN A 188 6.93 26.30 -4.45
N LYS A 189 8.16 26.76 -4.20
CA LYS A 189 8.62 27.03 -2.83
C LYS A 189 8.65 28.51 -2.46
N ASP A 190 8.49 29.41 -3.41
CA ASP A 190 8.68 30.84 -3.18
C ASP A 190 7.38 31.60 -3.51
N ILE A 191 6.78 32.21 -2.48
CA ILE A 191 5.66 33.15 -2.60
C ILE A 191 6.11 34.50 -3.21
N ASP A 192 7.42 34.75 -3.32
CA ASP A 192 8.00 36.00 -3.83
C ASP A 192 8.82 35.84 -5.11
N SER A 193 8.19 35.37 -6.20
CA SER A 193 8.82 35.40 -7.53
C SER A 193 8.13 36.39 -8.46
N ASP A 194 8.81 37.49 -8.73
CA ASP A 194 8.49 38.57 -9.66
C ASP A 194 7.88 38.05 -10.99
N PRO A 195 6.69 38.53 -11.41
CA PRO A 195 5.98 38.03 -12.60
C PRO A 195 6.67 38.36 -13.93
N HIS A 196 7.79 39.10 -13.94
CA HIS A 196 8.42 39.57 -15.18
C HIS A 196 9.48 38.65 -15.80
N ALA A 197 9.76 37.46 -15.25
CA ALA A 197 10.60 36.46 -15.93
C ALA A 197 9.83 35.53 -16.90
N LEU A 198 8.53 35.80 -17.15
CA LEU A 198 7.64 34.94 -17.95
C LEU A 198 7.81 35.11 -19.48
N LEU A 199 8.68 36.00 -19.94
CA LEU A 199 8.80 36.32 -21.37
C LEU A 199 10.26 36.34 -21.79
N LEU A 200 10.77 35.20 -22.26
CA LEU A 200 11.73 35.04 -23.37
C LEU A 200 12.48 33.70 -23.25
N LYS A 201 11.98 32.66 -23.93
CA LYS A 201 12.75 31.99 -24.99
C LYS A 201 11.86 31.03 -25.80
N PRO A 202 12.04 30.97 -27.13
CA PRO A 202 11.09 30.37 -28.05
C PRO A 202 11.21 28.84 -28.09
N HIS A 203 10.12 28.21 -28.52
CA HIS A 203 10.07 26.85 -29.04
C HIS A 203 11.32 26.53 -29.88
N GLN A 204 12.17 25.62 -29.38
CA GLN A 204 12.93 24.75 -30.25
C GLN A 204 12.25 23.39 -30.21
N ASN A 205 11.58 23.06 -31.31
CA ASN A 205 11.39 21.67 -31.71
C ASN A 205 12.79 21.06 -31.79
N GLN A 206 13.15 20.29 -30.78
CA GLN A 206 14.17 19.27 -30.90
C GLN A 206 13.47 17.95 -30.70
N ASP A 207 13.18 17.31 -31.83
CA ASP A 207 13.26 15.88 -31.98
C ASP A 207 14.54 15.40 -31.28
N LEU A 208 14.44 15.02 -30.02
CA LEU A 208 15.46 14.21 -29.37
C LEU A 208 15.26 12.81 -29.90
N GLU A 209 15.82 12.59 -31.09
CA GLU A 209 16.24 11.28 -31.53
C GLU A 209 16.84 10.54 -30.34
N ILE A 210 16.25 9.39 -30.05
CA ILE A 210 16.79 8.37 -29.15
C ILE A 210 18.07 7.84 -29.82
N GLN A 211 19.15 8.61 -29.79
CA GLN A 211 20.50 8.15 -30.09
C GLN A 211 21.32 8.18 -28.81
N GLY A 212 21.04 7.17 -28.02
CA GLY A 212 21.86 6.67 -26.94
C GLY A 212 21.56 5.20 -26.76
N LYS A 213 21.69 4.38 -27.81
CA LYS A 213 21.89 2.93 -27.67
C LYS A 213 23.25 2.71 -26.99
N GLN A 214 23.38 3.13 -25.74
CA GLN A 214 24.34 2.51 -24.86
C GLN A 214 23.83 1.10 -24.69
N LYS A 215 24.54 0.13 -25.27
CA LYS A 215 24.29 -1.29 -25.09
C LYS A 215 24.63 -1.58 -23.62
N VAL A 216 23.78 -1.14 -22.70
CA VAL A 216 23.86 -1.47 -21.29
C VAL A 216 23.79 -2.99 -21.28
N SER A 217 24.93 -3.60 -20.95
CA SER A 217 25.04 -5.05 -20.86
C SER A 217 23.85 -5.53 -20.04
N THR A 218 23.07 -6.46 -20.56
CA THR A 218 21.94 -7.08 -19.85
C THR A 218 22.38 -7.54 -18.47
N ARG A 219 23.65 -7.90 -18.30
CA ARG A 219 24.27 -8.25 -17.01
C ARG A 219 24.40 -7.07 -16.04
N THR A 220 24.69 -5.85 -16.52
CA THR A 220 24.76 -4.64 -15.69
C THR A 220 23.36 -4.20 -15.27
N TYR A 221 22.40 -4.20 -16.20
CA TYR A 221 20.99 -3.95 -15.87
C TYR A 221 20.42 -4.97 -14.88
N ILE A 222 20.68 -6.26 -15.08
CA ILE A 222 20.25 -7.31 -14.14
C ILE A 222 20.95 -7.15 -12.79
N LYS A 223 22.23 -6.76 -12.76
CA LYS A 223 22.94 -6.51 -11.49
C LYS A 223 22.38 -5.30 -10.75
N ASP A 224 22.09 -4.20 -11.44
CA ASP A 224 21.50 -3.01 -10.84
C ASP A 224 20.07 -3.30 -10.37
N LEU A 225 19.28 -4.02 -11.16
CA LEU A 225 17.96 -4.52 -10.78
C LEU A 225 18.04 -5.44 -9.56
N LEU A 226 19.02 -6.36 -9.51
CA LEU A 226 19.21 -7.28 -8.39
C LEU A 226 19.67 -6.53 -7.14
N HIS A 227 20.55 -5.54 -7.27
CA HIS A 227 20.98 -4.72 -6.15
C HIS A 227 19.83 -3.89 -5.59
N GLN A 228 19.01 -3.32 -6.48
CA GLN A 228 17.83 -2.56 -6.11
C GLN A 228 16.79 -3.45 -5.42
N ILE A 229 16.51 -4.64 -5.96
CA ILE A 229 15.64 -5.65 -5.33
C ILE A 229 16.22 -6.09 -3.98
N LEU A 230 17.53 -6.26 -3.86
CA LEU A 230 18.18 -6.69 -2.61
C LEU A 230 18.08 -5.59 -1.54
N GLU A 231 18.35 -4.34 -1.89
CA GLU A 231 18.22 -3.18 -1.00
C GLU A 231 16.76 -2.95 -0.59
N GLU A 232 15.81 -3.31 -1.46
CA GLU A 232 14.37 -3.25 -1.21
C GLU A 232 13.83 -4.47 -0.42
N LEU A 233 14.51 -5.62 -0.48
CA LEU A 233 14.27 -6.76 0.40
C LEU A 233 14.60 -6.39 1.85
N PHE A 234 15.56 -5.49 2.05
CA PHE A 234 15.91 -4.92 3.34
C PHE A 234 15.02 -3.74 3.76
N ALA A 235 14.01 -3.36 2.97
CA ALA A 235 13.04 -2.37 3.43
C ALA A 235 12.31 -2.94 4.67
N PRO A 236 12.16 -2.16 5.76
CA PRO A 236 11.57 -2.65 6.99
C PRO A 236 10.22 -3.37 6.80
N PRO A 237 9.26 -2.84 6.00
CA PRO A 237 7.99 -3.53 5.71
C PRO A 237 8.16 -4.92 5.09
N THR A 238 9.11 -5.07 4.15
CA THR A 238 9.38 -6.33 3.45
C THR A 238 9.95 -7.37 4.40
N ILE A 239 10.87 -6.97 5.29
CA ILE A 239 11.40 -7.84 6.35
C ILE A 239 10.27 -8.30 7.28
N GLY A 240 9.42 -7.37 7.72
CA GLY A 240 8.25 -7.69 8.55
C GLY A 240 7.33 -8.70 7.87
N ALA A 241 7.11 -8.54 6.57
CA ALA A 241 6.30 -9.45 5.78
C ALA A 241 6.93 -10.85 5.64
N ILE A 242 8.22 -10.93 5.32
CA ILE A 242 8.95 -12.20 5.20
C ILE A 242 8.94 -12.95 6.53
N LEU A 243 9.25 -12.25 7.63
CA LEU A 243 9.21 -12.83 8.97
C LEU A 243 7.80 -13.29 9.32
N GLY A 244 6.77 -12.46 9.08
CA GLY A 244 5.38 -12.82 9.34
C GLY A 244 4.98 -14.08 8.58
N PHE A 245 5.36 -14.18 7.31
CA PHE A 245 5.12 -15.37 6.50
C PHE A 245 5.84 -16.60 7.05
N VAL A 246 7.13 -16.51 7.40
CA VAL A 246 7.91 -17.64 7.93
C VAL A 246 7.33 -18.14 9.26
N PHE A 247 6.96 -17.21 10.16
CA PHE A 247 6.38 -17.53 11.46
C PHE A 247 4.96 -18.10 11.35
N GLY A 248 4.13 -17.59 10.42
CA GLY A 248 2.79 -18.12 10.18
C GLY A 248 2.82 -19.49 9.48
N ALA A 249 3.64 -19.63 8.44
CA ALA A 249 3.77 -20.86 7.68
C ALA A 249 4.28 -22.03 8.55
N THR A 250 5.28 -21.78 9.40
CA THR A 250 5.92 -22.86 10.17
C THR A 250 5.15 -23.16 11.44
N ASN A 251 4.42 -24.28 11.49
CA ASN A 251 3.56 -24.66 12.63
C ASN A 251 4.27 -24.60 14.01
N TRP A 252 5.54 -24.97 14.11
CA TRP A 252 6.30 -24.88 15.36
C TRP A 252 6.56 -23.43 15.80
N LEU A 253 6.95 -22.54 14.87
CA LEU A 253 7.12 -21.10 15.14
C LEU A 253 5.78 -20.44 15.48
N ARG A 254 4.73 -20.79 14.73
CA ARG A 254 3.38 -20.29 14.98
C ARG A 254 2.92 -20.62 16.38
N ASN A 255 3.04 -21.88 16.82
CA ASN A 255 2.63 -22.28 18.18
C ASN A 255 3.49 -21.66 19.29
N LEU A 256 4.69 -21.15 18.97
CA LEU A 256 5.55 -20.44 19.91
C LEU A 256 5.05 -19.02 20.20
N ILE A 257 4.38 -18.40 19.22
CA ILE A 257 4.00 -16.98 19.21
C ILE A 257 2.48 -16.77 19.25
N ILE A 258 1.71 -17.70 18.70
CA ILE A 258 0.25 -17.63 18.52
C ILE A 258 -0.41 -18.81 19.25
N GLY A 259 -1.34 -18.49 20.16
CA GLY A 259 -2.08 -19.44 20.97
C GLY A 259 -2.15 -19.00 22.43
N GLU A 260 -3.19 -19.42 23.15
CA GLU A 260 -3.42 -18.94 24.54
C GLU A 260 -2.28 -19.32 25.49
N ASN A 261 -1.61 -20.46 25.24
CA ASN A 261 -0.48 -20.99 26.01
C ASN A 261 0.90 -20.77 25.34
N ALA A 262 0.99 -19.91 24.32
CA ALA A 262 2.22 -19.69 23.58
C ALA A 262 3.26 -18.92 24.44
N PRO A 263 4.51 -19.40 24.58
CA PRO A 263 5.50 -18.83 25.48
C PRO A 263 5.95 -17.41 25.09
N LEU A 264 5.88 -17.07 23.79
CA LEU A 264 6.26 -15.74 23.28
C LEU A 264 5.05 -14.91 22.83
N ARG A 265 3.85 -15.24 23.33
CA ARG A 265 2.60 -14.51 23.01
C ARG A 265 2.71 -13.00 23.21
N VAL A 266 3.44 -12.57 24.25
CA VAL A 266 3.66 -11.14 24.56
C VAL A 266 4.27 -10.39 23.37
N ILE A 267 5.16 -11.04 22.59
CA ILE A 267 5.77 -10.42 21.41
C ILE A 267 4.72 -10.20 20.33
N GLN A 268 3.88 -11.19 20.05
CA GLN A 268 2.78 -11.06 19.08
C GLN A 268 1.79 -9.98 19.48
N ASP A 269 1.35 -10.01 20.74
CA ASP A 269 0.35 -9.07 21.25
C ASP A 269 0.90 -7.64 21.23
N SER A 270 2.19 -7.44 21.52
CA SER A 270 2.86 -6.14 21.39
C SER A 270 2.96 -5.67 19.94
N VAL A 271 3.33 -6.56 19.01
CA VAL A 271 3.46 -6.23 17.58
C VAL A 271 2.09 -5.97 16.96
N LYS A 272 1.05 -6.71 17.36
CA LYS A 272 -0.34 -6.43 17.00
C LYS A 272 -0.78 -5.08 17.52
N LEU A 273 -0.54 -4.77 18.79
CA LEU A 273 -0.92 -3.49 19.39
C LEU A 273 -0.29 -2.32 18.60
N LEU A 274 1.02 -2.40 18.33
CA LEU A 274 1.74 -1.41 17.52
C LEU A 274 1.22 -1.33 16.08
N GLY A 275 0.83 -2.46 15.47
CA GLY A 275 0.30 -2.49 14.11
C GLY A 275 -1.13 -1.96 14.00
N TYR A 276 -2.01 -2.29 14.95
CA TYR A 276 -3.41 -1.85 14.95
C TYR A 276 -3.55 -0.36 15.29
N GLU A 277 -2.68 0.20 16.14
CA GLU A 277 -2.66 1.65 16.38
C GLU A 277 -2.40 2.47 15.11
N LEU A 278 -1.73 1.89 14.11
CA LEU A 278 -1.54 2.54 12.80
C LEU A 278 -2.82 2.58 11.95
N ILE A 279 -3.71 1.58 12.06
CA ILE A 279 -4.95 1.53 11.28
C ILE A 279 -5.91 2.66 11.71
N PHE A 280 -5.76 3.18 12.92
CA PHE A 280 -6.55 4.27 13.49
C PHE A 280 -5.94 5.67 13.30
N PHE A 281 -4.75 5.78 12.69
CA PHE A 281 -4.08 7.04 12.34
C PHE A 281 -4.19 7.34 10.84
#